data_AF-A0A972E2V1-F1
#
_entry.id   AF-A0A972E2V1-F1
#
_cell.length_a   1.000
_cell.length_b   1.000
_cell.length_c   1.000
_cell.angle_alpha   90.00
_cell.angle_beta   90.00
_cell.angle_gamma   90.00
#
_symmetry.space_group_name_H-M   'P 1'
#
loop_
_entity.id
_entity.type
_entity.pdbx_description
1 polymer ?
#
loop_
_entity_poly.entity_id
_entity_poly.type
_entity_poly.pdbx_seq_one_letter_code
_entity_poly.pdbx_strand_id
1 'polypeptide(L)'
;TYKMSDHTQIKHQFVRDPSYRIYVDGPLEERLCESLRNRNFHFSPFLGVAYCEATIDWVGQFPILKSPIHPVLDSVLPVGAGIPKIDIRKTGNLNQTLIPLQMSMTRRLQKTVNVLYKTENAPIIFREEDETEVNYVGGDAVSWFAPW
;
A
#
# COMPACT_ATOMS: atom_id res chain seq x y z
N THR A 1 -22.87 37.08 29.00
CA THR A 1 -23.36 36.33 27.83
C THR A 1 -22.33 35.28 27.47
N TYR A 2 -22.56 34.02 27.86
CA TYR A 2 -21.66 32.90 27.60
C TYR A 2 -21.76 32.52 26.12
N LYS A 3 -20.68 32.72 25.35
CA LYS A 3 -20.59 32.27 23.95
C LYS A 3 -20.40 30.76 24.00
N MET A 4 -21.43 30.00 23.64
CA MET A 4 -21.30 28.57 23.39
C MET A 4 -20.27 28.38 22.28
N SER A 5 -19.23 27.60 22.56
CA SER A 5 -18.24 27.21 21.57
C SER A 5 -18.93 26.52 20.40
N ASP A 6 -18.69 27.00 19.18
CA ASP A 6 -19.14 26.36 17.95
C ASP A 6 -18.57 24.93 17.91
N HIS A 7 -19.39 23.95 18.28
CA HIS A 7 -19.04 22.53 18.14
C HIS A 7 -19.07 22.19 16.66
N THR A 8 -17.92 22.30 16.00
CA THR A 8 -17.76 21.86 14.61
C THR A 8 -17.89 20.34 14.55
N GLN A 9 -19.07 19.86 14.17
CA GLN A 9 -19.26 18.45 13.81
C GLN A 9 -18.60 18.20 12.45
N ILE A 10 -17.36 17.74 12.46
CA ILE A 10 -16.67 17.33 11.24
C ILE A 10 -17.21 15.95 10.84
N LYS A 11 -17.86 15.88 9.68
CA LYS A 11 -18.26 14.60 9.09
C LYS A 11 -17.03 13.91 8.53
N HIS A 12 -16.69 12.75 9.08
CA HIS A 12 -15.65 11.87 8.53
C HIS A 12 -16.31 10.71 7.78
N GLN A 13 -15.70 10.31 6.66
CA GLN A 13 -16.06 9.08 5.94
C GLN A 13 -14.94 8.05 6.19
N PHE A 14 -15.33 6.83 6.52
CA PHE A 14 -14.40 5.73 6.78
C PHE A 14 -14.65 4.58 5.82
N VAL A 15 -13.57 3.86 5.49
CA VAL A 15 -13.68 2.56 4.85
C VAL A 15 -14.23 1.56 5.87
N ARG A 16 -15.27 0.82 5.49
CA ARG A 16 -15.88 -0.20 6.34
C ARG A 16 -15.09 -1.50 6.23
N ASP A 17 -14.76 -2.08 7.38
CA ASP A 17 -14.10 -3.39 7.54
C ASP A 17 -12.89 -3.61 6.61
N PRO A 18 -11.94 -2.65 6.51
CA PRO A 18 -10.81 -2.77 5.60
C PRO A 18 -9.84 -3.87 6.03
N SER A 19 -9.29 -4.60 5.06
CA SER A 19 -8.23 -5.59 5.26
C SER A 19 -7.20 -5.43 4.16
N TYR A 20 -5.91 -5.39 4.55
CA TYR A 20 -4.80 -5.15 3.63
C TYR A 20 -3.74 -6.23 3.76
N ARG A 21 -3.08 -6.54 2.65
CA ARG A 21 -1.84 -7.33 2.62
C ARG A 21 -0.68 -6.38 2.34
N ILE A 22 0.31 -6.36 3.24
CA ILE A 22 1.49 -5.51 3.11
C ILE A 22 2.71 -6.40 2.90
N TYR A 23 3.40 -6.17 1.79
CA TYR A 23 4.67 -6.79 1.47
C TYR A 23 5.79 -5.82 1.78
N VAL A 24 6.84 -6.31 2.43
CA VAL A 24 8.01 -5.52 2.83
C VAL A 24 9.25 -6.28 2.39
N ASP A 25 10.15 -5.58 1.71
CA ASP A 25 11.50 -6.03 1.38
C ASP A 25 12.48 -4.94 1.80
N GLY A 26 13.63 -5.33 2.35
CA GLY A 26 14.69 -4.39 2.72
C GLY A 26 15.41 -4.68 4.04
N PRO A 27 16.31 -3.76 4.47
CA PRO A 27 17.31 -4.03 5.50
C PRO A 27 16.75 -4.20 6.92
N LEU A 28 15.47 -3.87 7.14
CA LEU A 28 14.81 -4.01 8.44
C LEU A 28 13.95 -5.27 8.56
N GLU A 29 13.90 -6.10 7.51
CA GLU A 29 12.99 -7.23 7.42
C GLU A 29 13.15 -8.20 8.61
N GLU A 30 14.37 -8.61 8.95
CA GLU A 30 14.62 -9.58 10.02
C GLU A 30 14.07 -9.12 11.38
N ARG A 31 14.40 -7.88 11.76
CA ARG A 31 13.93 -7.25 13.01
C ARG A 31 12.40 -7.06 13.02
N LEU A 32 11.84 -6.70 11.86
CA LEU A 32 10.40 -6.55 11.70
C LEU A 32 9.69 -7.89 11.86
N CYS A 33 10.20 -8.95 11.24
CA CYS A 33 9.65 -10.30 11.33
C CYS A 33 9.61 -10.81 12.78
N GLU A 34 10.69 -10.61 13.54
CA GLU A 34 10.74 -10.98 14.96
C GLU A 34 9.67 -10.23 15.77
N SER A 35 9.52 -8.93 15.52
CA SER A 35 8.53 -8.10 16.22
C SER A 35 7.10 -8.52 15.89
N LEU A 36 6.81 -8.78 14.60
CA LEU A 36 5.49 -9.19 14.12
C LEU A 36 5.08 -10.58 14.63
N ARG A 37 5.99 -11.56 14.59
CA ARG A 37 5.72 -12.92 15.10
C ARG A 37 5.36 -12.91 16.59
N ASN A 38 6.02 -12.05 17.36
CA ASN A 38 5.81 -11.93 18.80
C ASN A 38 4.71 -10.93 19.17
N ARG A 39 4.01 -10.33 18.19
CA ARG A 39 3.03 -9.24 18.39
C ARG A 39 3.59 -8.11 19.27
N ASN A 40 4.88 -7.81 19.12
CA ASN A 40 5.58 -6.79 19.90
C ASN A 40 5.58 -5.47 19.13
N PHE A 41 4.81 -4.50 19.63
CA PHE A 41 4.68 -3.17 19.02
C PHE A 41 5.04 -2.09 20.04
N HIS A 42 5.87 -1.14 19.62
CA HIS A 42 6.21 0.00 20.46
C HIS A 42 5.00 0.96 20.64
N PHE A 43 4.14 1.05 19.63
CA PHE A 43 2.88 1.78 19.66
C PHE A 43 1.76 0.90 19.12
N SER A 44 0.54 1.12 19.61
CA SER A 44 -0.65 0.50 19.02
C SER A 44 -0.75 0.87 17.53
N PRO A 45 -0.98 -0.09 16.64
CA PRO A 45 -1.17 0.19 15.22
C PRO A 45 -2.57 0.71 14.93
N PHE A 46 -2.68 1.63 13.98
CA PHE A 46 -3.94 2.27 13.58
C PHE A 46 -4.01 2.48 12.07
N LEU A 47 -5.22 2.45 11.50
CA LEU A 47 -5.50 2.80 10.11
C LEU A 47 -5.72 4.31 9.96
N GLY A 48 -4.62 5.06 9.97
CA GLY A 48 -4.58 6.50 9.72
C GLY A 48 -4.87 7.38 10.94
N VAL A 49 -5.88 7.07 11.74
CA VAL A 49 -6.28 7.85 12.93
C VAL A 49 -6.43 6.97 14.17
N ALA A 50 -6.17 7.53 15.36
CA ALA A 50 -6.05 6.78 16.61
C ALA A 50 -7.32 6.02 17.06
N TYR A 51 -8.49 6.34 16.52
CA TYR A 51 -9.74 5.62 16.82
C TYR A 51 -10.08 4.56 15.76
N CYS A 52 -9.19 4.33 14.79
CA CYS A 52 -9.25 3.22 13.84
C CYS A 52 -8.15 2.20 14.19
N GLU A 53 -8.26 1.55 15.35
CA GLU A 53 -7.30 0.53 15.80
C GLU A 53 -7.19 -0.62 14.79
N ALA A 54 -5.96 -1.05 14.51
CA ALA A 54 -5.67 -2.09 13.53
C ALA A 54 -5.22 -3.37 14.23
N THR A 55 -5.64 -4.52 13.70
CA THR A 55 -5.00 -5.80 14.05
C THR A 55 -3.97 -6.12 12.99
N ILE A 56 -2.76 -6.50 13.41
CA ILE A 56 -1.69 -6.94 12.51
C ILE A 56 -1.44 -8.42 12.75
N ASP A 57 -1.55 -9.22 11.70
CA ASP A 57 -1.24 -10.65 11.72
C ASP A 57 -0.02 -10.94 10.85
N TRP A 58 0.95 -11.64 11.43
CA TRP A 58 2.10 -12.16 10.70
C TRP A 58 1.67 -13.30 9.79
N VAL A 59 1.90 -13.16 8.48
CA VAL A 59 1.51 -14.16 7.47
C VAL A 59 2.64 -15.13 7.19
N GLY A 60 3.85 -14.64 6.94
CA GLY A 60 4.98 -15.48 6.55
C GLY A 60 6.08 -14.70 5.84
N GLN A 61 7.21 -15.38 5.65
CA GLN A 61 8.27 -14.96 4.74
C GLN A 61 8.17 -15.80 3.48
N PHE A 62 8.25 -15.15 2.33
CA PHE A 62 8.09 -15.78 1.03
C PHE A 62 9.25 -15.35 0.12
N PRO A 63 9.75 -16.24 -0.76
CA PRO A 63 10.74 -15.85 -1.74
C PRO A 63 10.15 -14.84 -2.73
N ILE A 64 10.99 -13.90 -3.19
CA ILE A 64 10.65 -13.00 -4.28
C ILE A 64 10.98 -13.69 -5.60
N LEU A 65 9.94 -14.04 -6.36
CA LEU A 65 10.09 -14.70 -7.65
C LEU A 65 9.89 -13.69 -8.78
N LYS A 66 10.63 -13.86 -9.89
CA LYS A 66 10.36 -13.09 -11.11
C LYS A 66 9.00 -13.50 -11.67
N SER A 67 8.23 -12.51 -12.11
CA SER A 67 6.97 -12.80 -12.76
C SER A 67 7.17 -13.57 -14.08
N PRO A 68 6.24 -14.48 -14.45
CA PRO A 68 6.12 -14.93 -15.83
C PRO A 68 5.88 -13.76 -16.80
N ILE A 69 6.00 -14.05 -18.09
CA ILE A 69 5.69 -13.11 -19.19
C ILE A 69 4.20 -12.72 -19.09
N HIS A 70 3.90 -11.42 -19.19
CA HIS A 70 2.55 -10.82 -19.05
C HIS A 70 1.89 -10.97 -17.68
N PRO A 71 2.47 -10.42 -16.59
CA PRO A 71 1.82 -10.40 -15.28
C PRO A 71 0.49 -9.66 -15.31
N VAL A 72 -0.43 -10.11 -14.45
CA VAL A 72 -1.40 -9.22 -13.82
C VAL A 72 -0.81 -8.71 -12.50
N LEU A 73 -1.35 -7.64 -11.93
CA LEU A 73 -0.87 -7.09 -10.66
C LEU A 73 -2.00 -7.06 -9.63
N ASP A 74 -1.77 -7.69 -8.49
CA ASP A 74 -2.73 -7.76 -7.37
C ASP A 74 -2.52 -6.62 -6.35
N SER A 75 -1.35 -5.99 -6.36
CA SER A 75 -1.01 -4.88 -5.46
C SER A 75 -1.30 -3.49 -6.04
N VAL A 76 -1.09 -2.48 -5.19
CA VAL A 76 -0.93 -1.10 -5.62
C VAL A 76 0.26 -0.99 -6.59
N LEU A 77 0.14 -0.17 -7.62
CA LEU A 77 1.19 0.14 -8.59
C LEU A 77 1.79 1.53 -8.32
N PRO A 78 3.05 1.63 -7.88
CA PRO A 78 3.77 2.89 -7.84
C PRO A 78 4.08 3.38 -9.27
N VAL A 79 3.66 4.60 -9.60
CA VAL A 79 3.91 5.21 -10.90
C VAL A 79 5.19 6.05 -10.82
N GLY A 80 6.24 5.53 -11.44
CA GLY A 80 7.53 6.21 -11.61
C GLY A 80 7.56 7.11 -12.85
N ALA A 81 8.75 7.23 -13.45
CA ALA A 81 8.94 8.05 -14.66
C ALA A 81 8.33 7.43 -15.93
N GLY A 82 8.19 6.10 -15.96
CA GLY A 82 7.54 5.38 -17.05
C GLY A 82 6.02 5.40 -16.92
N ILE A 83 5.31 5.51 -18.05
CA ILE A 83 3.86 5.39 -18.08
C ILE A 83 3.52 3.90 -18.27
N PRO A 84 2.86 3.24 -17.29
CA PRO A 84 2.47 1.85 -17.43
C PRO A 84 1.38 1.72 -18.50
N LYS A 85 1.52 0.74 -19.38
CA LYS A 85 0.58 0.42 -20.45
C LYS A 85 -0.46 -0.54 -19.91
N ILE A 86 -1.46 0.00 -19.23
CA ILE A 86 -2.57 -0.76 -18.65
C ILE A 86 -3.63 -1.04 -19.73
N ASP A 87 -4.16 -2.26 -19.78
CA ASP A 87 -5.38 -2.60 -20.51
C ASP A 87 -6.59 -2.15 -19.68
N ILE A 88 -7.03 -0.91 -19.90
CA ILE A 88 -8.15 -0.29 -19.17
C ILE A 88 -9.46 -1.08 -19.39
N ARG A 89 -9.64 -1.72 -20.56
CA ARG A 89 -10.87 -2.48 -20.85
C ARG A 89 -10.95 -3.74 -20.01
N LYS A 90 -9.83 -4.44 -19.83
CA LYS A 90 -9.75 -5.63 -18.96
C LYS A 90 -9.66 -5.27 -17.48
N THR A 91 -8.95 -4.18 -17.15
CA THR A 91 -8.77 -3.72 -15.75
C THR A 91 -10.04 -3.14 -15.16
N GLY A 92 -10.83 -2.39 -15.94
CA GLY A 92 -11.97 -1.63 -15.42
C GLY A 92 -11.54 -0.38 -14.66
N ASN A 93 -12.24 -0.07 -13.57
CA ASN A 93 -12.02 1.14 -12.78
C ASN A 93 -10.67 1.12 -12.07
N LEU A 94 -9.96 2.25 -12.15
CA LEU A 94 -8.66 2.45 -11.52
C LEU A 94 -8.65 3.80 -10.82
N ASN A 95 -8.17 3.83 -9.58
CA ASN A 95 -8.02 5.06 -8.81
C ASN A 95 -6.56 5.50 -8.86
N GLN A 96 -6.35 6.81 -8.85
CA GLN A 96 -5.03 7.41 -8.72
C GLN A 96 -4.99 8.29 -7.49
N THR A 97 -3.92 8.18 -6.70
CA THR A 97 -3.68 9.11 -5.58
C THR A 97 -2.20 9.35 -5.37
N LEU A 98 -1.88 10.45 -4.69
CA LEU A 98 -0.51 10.81 -4.32
C LEU A 98 -0.27 10.40 -2.87
N ILE A 99 0.76 9.59 -2.62
CA ILE A 99 1.10 9.13 -1.26
C ILE A 99 2.51 9.56 -0.83
N PRO A 100 2.77 9.69 0.48
CA PRO A 100 4.12 9.82 1.01
C PRO A 100 4.97 8.60 0.64
N LEU A 101 6.15 8.83 0.05
CA LEU A 101 7.16 7.79 -0.22
C LEU A 101 8.29 7.86 0.81
N GLN A 102 8.72 9.07 1.17
CA GLN A 102 9.84 9.30 2.08
C GLN A 102 9.52 10.42 3.07
N MET A 103 9.86 10.19 4.33
CA MET A 103 9.77 11.17 5.41
C MET A 103 11.13 11.33 6.10
N SER A 104 11.40 12.51 6.62
CA SER A 104 12.59 12.77 7.44
C SER A 104 12.51 12.06 8.79
N MET A 105 13.64 12.01 9.52
CA MET A 105 13.71 11.59 10.92
C MET A 105 12.79 12.40 11.86
N THR A 106 12.39 13.59 11.45
CA THR A 106 11.45 14.48 12.17
C THR A 106 10.03 14.41 11.61
N ARG A 107 9.69 13.36 10.86
CA ARG A 107 8.37 13.11 10.25
C ARG A 107 7.91 14.23 9.31
N ARG A 108 8.83 14.88 8.60
CA ARG A 108 8.50 15.83 7.53
C ARG A 108 8.49 15.10 6.19
N LEU A 109 7.46 15.32 5.39
CA LEU A 109 7.36 14.77 4.04
C LEU A 109 8.52 15.26 3.16
N GLN A 110 9.23 14.34 2.50
CA GLN A 110 10.36 14.64 1.62
C GLN A 110 10.07 14.28 0.16
N LYS A 111 9.45 13.12 -0.07
CA LYS A 111 9.09 12.67 -1.42
C LYS A 111 7.71 12.06 -1.42
N THR A 112 7.01 12.24 -2.53
CA THR A 112 5.72 11.62 -2.83
C THR A 112 5.83 10.77 -4.08
N VAL A 113 4.89 9.86 -4.24
CA VAL A 113 4.75 9.02 -5.43
C VAL A 113 3.27 8.89 -5.79
N ASN A 114 2.97 8.94 -7.08
CA ASN A 114 1.64 8.61 -7.55
C ASN A 114 1.46 7.11 -7.52
N VAL A 115 0.30 6.65 -7.10
CA VAL A 115 -0.04 5.23 -7.13
C VAL A 115 -1.34 5.00 -7.84
N LEU A 116 -1.41 3.87 -8.55
CA LEU A 116 -2.64 3.35 -9.13
C LEU A 116 -3.10 2.15 -8.32
N TYR A 117 -4.39 2.08 -8.03
CA TYR A 117 -4.95 1.02 -7.20
C TYR A 117 -6.42 0.77 -7.51
N LYS A 118 -6.87 -0.43 -7.14
CA LYS A 118 -8.27 -0.85 -7.20
C LYS A 118 -8.86 -0.91 -5.79
N THR A 119 -10.12 -0.52 -5.68
CA THR A 119 -10.92 -0.69 -4.45
C THR A 119 -11.59 -2.06 -4.41
N GLU A 120 -11.78 -2.68 -5.57
CA GLU A 120 -12.30 -4.03 -5.74
C GLU A 120 -11.15 -5.04 -5.65
N ASN A 121 -11.44 -6.23 -5.14
CA ASN A 121 -10.49 -7.34 -5.12
C ASN A 121 -10.36 -7.98 -6.52
N ALA A 122 -9.69 -7.26 -7.41
CA ALA A 122 -9.43 -7.68 -8.78
C ALA A 122 -8.11 -7.06 -9.25
N PRO A 123 -7.36 -7.74 -10.13
CA PRO A 123 -6.04 -7.26 -10.51
C PRO A 123 -6.08 -6.08 -11.49
N ILE A 124 -4.94 -5.41 -11.62
CA ILE A 124 -4.59 -4.51 -12.72
C ILE A 124 -3.98 -5.35 -13.84
N ILE A 125 -4.46 -5.16 -15.07
CA ILE A 125 -4.05 -5.96 -16.23
C ILE A 125 -3.24 -5.08 -17.17
N PHE A 126 -1.99 -5.46 -17.41
CA PHE A 126 -1.11 -4.78 -18.36
C PHE A 126 -1.35 -5.24 -19.80
N ARG A 127 -0.92 -4.41 -20.76
CA ARG A 127 -0.82 -4.80 -22.17
C ARG A 127 0.44 -5.63 -22.40
N GLU A 128 0.47 -6.36 -23.52
CA GLU A 128 1.58 -7.26 -23.83
C GLU A 128 2.93 -6.53 -23.98
N GLU A 129 2.90 -5.30 -24.49
CA GLU A 129 4.07 -4.45 -24.69
C GLU A 129 4.54 -3.68 -23.44
N ASP A 130 3.97 -3.97 -22.26
CA ASP A 130 4.35 -3.31 -21.01
C ASP A 130 5.59 -3.96 -20.38
N GLU A 131 6.43 -3.12 -19.77
CA GLU A 131 7.71 -3.54 -19.15
C GLU A 131 7.72 -3.30 -17.64
N THR A 132 6.56 -3.05 -17.02
CA THR A 132 6.48 -2.88 -15.56
C THR A 132 7.00 -4.12 -14.85
N GLU A 133 7.97 -3.93 -13.97
CA GLU A 133 8.50 -5.01 -13.16
C GLU A 133 7.47 -5.44 -12.11
N VAL A 134 7.17 -6.74 -12.13
CA VAL A 134 6.27 -7.39 -11.18
C VAL A 134 6.97 -8.62 -10.63
N ASN A 135 6.81 -8.86 -9.34
CA ASN A 135 7.32 -10.05 -8.67
C ASN A 135 6.17 -10.87 -8.11
N TYR A 136 6.37 -12.19 -8.00
CA TYR A 136 5.45 -13.08 -7.30
C TYR A 136 5.95 -13.31 -5.88
N VAL A 137 5.10 -13.02 -4.90
CA VAL A 137 5.40 -13.16 -3.47
C VAL A 137 4.16 -13.70 -2.76
N GLY A 138 4.29 -14.84 -2.09
CA GLY A 138 3.18 -15.40 -1.30
C GLY A 138 1.93 -15.79 -2.11
N GLY A 139 2.06 -15.93 -3.43
CA GLY A 139 0.94 -16.20 -4.35
C GLY A 139 0.39 -14.97 -5.07
N ASP A 140 0.75 -13.77 -4.62
CA ASP A 140 0.30 -12.51 -5.21
C ASP A 140 1.35 -11.93 -6.16
N ALA A 141 0.89 -11.27 -7.21
CA ALA A 141 1.73 -10.47 -8.09
C ALA A 141 1.82 -9.03 -7.56
N VAL A 142 3.03 -8.60 -7.19
CA VAL A 142 3.28 -7.35 -6.47
C VAL A 142 4.28 -6.46 -7.21
N SER A 143 4.15 -5.14 -6.99
CA SER A 143 5.08 -4.13 -7.46
C SER A 143 5.70 -3.41 -6.27
N TRP A 144 6.99 -3.10 -6.37
CA TRP A 144 7.75 -2.48 -5.30
C TRP A 144 7.86 -0.97 -5.47
N PHE A 145 7.81 -0.26 -4.35
CA PHE A 145 8.23 1.13 -4.31
C PHE A 145 9.74 1.22 -4.50
N ALA A 146 10.20 2.26 -5.19
CA ALA A 146 11.63 2.49 -5.37
C ALA A 146 12.33 2.64 -3.99
N PRO A 147 13.49 1.99 -3.78
CA PRO A 147 14.26 2.16 -2.56
C PRO A 147 14.76 3.61 -2.43
N TRP A 148 14.93 4.08 -1.19
CA TRP A 148 15.31 5.45 -0.88
C TRP A 148 16.25 5.58 0.32
#